data_AF-L8LZ68-F1
#
_entry.id   AF-L8LZ68-F1
#
_cell.length_a   1.000
_cell.length_b   1.000
_cell.length_c   1.000
_cell.angle_alpha   90.00
_cell.angle_beta   90.00
_cell.angle_gamma   90.00
#
_symmetry.space_group_name_H-M   'P 1'
#
loop_
_entity.id
_entity.type
_entity.pdbx_description
1 polymer ?
#
loop_
_entity_poly.entity_id
_entity_poly.type
_entity_poly.pdbx_seq_one_letter_code
_entity_poly.pdbx_strand_id
1 'polypeptide(L)'
;MAQHHDTKQNLLQFIEIKSQTIIVLSSFIILFVTLLPFDFSYPDSFSWNDLKTIATTVSPPGDIAVNLVLFMPFGWGLATLFSTKRFNLTKTILLTLIVSFSFSTTIEILQIFLLLRRTTPTDVVNNSLSGVLGGVFFLLVRNRLKGCYFSFSKKLFLKIFLIVWLIYLISIGWALISLKDATKLSNWEPQFPLMIGNEQTGNRPWKGEMSYFYLSDRFLPQSIIEKFLTADNQPQLLQDYLLGYYSFEEPKLQYFDQLGNLPSLIWQEKNIKKITKSASSSIVLDENNWLQTEIPPKQLTKKVQNNSQFTIVTKIKSNDKKQQGAARIFSLSENIYQRNLSLEQLGSDLKLRLRTTLTGNNGRNPELILRNFFDDLAFHQIAIAYNAQQLKIYLDSVENIYTLKLNSEAAFFWSILYFMGSKTPIYMDKSKFYNFLYHNLLFMPFGFLLALILIMSPKKKMSFLLIFLLGTILPSLIIETILLLTDNATGNLSYKLLDIPTIAITSLIFRALMTLKFKKNISPRFKL
;
A
#
# COMPACT_ATOMS: atom_id res chain seq x y z
N MET A 1 48.74 5.21 29.46
CA MET A 1 48.73 4.92 28.01
C MET A 1 48.34 3.47 27.81
N ALA A 2 47.07 3.17 27.49
CA ALA A 2 46.67 1.84 27.06
C ALA A 2 46.49 1.92 25.53
N GLN A 3 47.45 1.35 24.79
CA GLN A 3 47.34 1.20 23.34
C GLN A 3 46.14 0.30 23.06
N HIS A 4 45.04 0.88 22.58
CA HIS A 4 43.98 0.13 21.94
C HIS A 4 44.58 -0.48 20.67
N HIS A 5 44.97 -1.75 20.73
CA HIS A 5 45.23 -2.54 19.53
C HIS A 5 43.93 -2.60 18.72
N ASP A 6 43.84 -1.75 17.70
CA ASP A 6 42.86 -1.85 16.63
C ASP A 6 43.18 -3.14 15.83
N THR A 7 42.71 -4.29 16.32
CA THR A 7 42.84 -5.58 15.63
C THR A 7 42.11 -5.49 14.30
N LYS A 8 42.85 -5.43 13.19
CA LYS A 8 42.31 -5.55 11.84
C LYS A 8 41.51 -6.85 11.74
N GLN A 9 40.21 -6.74 11.51
CA GLN A 9 39.36 -7.90 11.22
C GLN A 9 39.33 -8.15 9.72
N ASN A 10 39.35 -9.43 9.37
CA ASN A 10 39.12 -9.88 8.01
C ASN A 10 37.63 -9.71 7.67
N LEU A 11 37.32 -9.07 6.53
CA LEU A 11 35.93 -8.80 6.12
C LEU A 11 35.12 -10.09 5.91
N LEU A 12 35.74 -11.13 5.35
CA LEU A 12 35.10 -12.45 5.20
C LEU A 12 34.73 -13.01 6.57
N GLN A 13 35.66 -13.01 7.53
CA GLN A 13 35.43 -13.52 8.87
C GLN A 13 34.30 -12.75 9.59
N PHE A 14 34.21 -11.44 9.39
CA PHE A 14 33.11 -10.65 9.93
C PHE A 14 31.75 -11.05 9.34
N ILE A 15 31.68 -11.18 8.01
CA ILE A 15 30.45 -11.60 7.31
C ILE A 15 30.05 -13.02 7.75
N GLU A 16 31.02 -13.92 7.89
CA GLU A 16 30.81 -15.28 8.41
C GLU A 16 30.21 -15.29 9.82
N ILE A 17 30.76 -14.51 10.74
CA ILE A 17 30.22 -14.33 12.10
C ILE A 17 28.79 -13.75 12.08
N LYS A 18 28.47 -12.91 11.09
CA LYS A 18 27.17 -12.23 10.98
C LYS A 18 26.18 -12.91 10.06
N SER A 19 26.53 -14.02 9.42
CA SER A 19 25.70 -14.77 8.46
C SER A 19 24.28 -15.03 8.97
N GLN A 20 24.13 -15.49 10.21
CA GLN A 20 22.81 -15.71 10.84
C GLN A 20 21.99 -14.43 10.96
N THR A 21 22.64 -13.30 11.28
CA THR A 21 21.94 -11.99 11.35
C THR A 21 21.41 -11.60 9.97
N ILE A 22 22.22 -11.80 8.91
CA ILE A 22 21.81 -11.53 7.53
C ILE A 22 20.58 -12.37 7.19
N ILE A 23 20.63 -13.69 7.45
CA ILE A 23 19.52 -14.61 7.19
C ILE A 23 18.24 -14.15 7.91
N VAL A 24 18.33 -13.84 9.20
CA VAL A 24 17.17 -13.43 10.01
C VAL A 24 16.57 -12.11 9.51
N LEU A 25 17.40 -11.09 9.24
CA LEU A 25 16.93 -9.81 8.73
C LEU A 25 16.29 -9.94 7.35
N SER A 26 16.93 -10.69 6.43
CA SER A 26 16.36 -10.95 5.11
C SER A 26 15.05 -11.72 5.21
N SER A 27 14.96 -12.73 6.09
CA SER A 27 13.72 -13.49 6.30
C SER A 27 12.60 -12.59 6.81
N PHE A 28 12.90 -11.69 7.75
CA PHE A 28 11.91 -10.74 8.27
C PHE A 28 11.39 -9.81 7.19
N ILE A 29 12.28 -9.24 6.36
CA ILE A 29 11.88 -8.37 5.24
C ILE A 29 11.03 -9.14 4.22
N ILE A 30 11.46 -10.34 3.84
CA ILE A 30 10.73 -11.21 2.91
C ILE A 30 9.33 -11.48 3.45
N LEU A 31 9.20 -11.96 4.70
CA LEU A 31 7.89 -12.26 5.31
C LEU A 31 7.03 -11.01 5.41
N PHE A 32 7.61 -9.87 5.80
CA PHE A 32 6.86 -8.64 5.92
C PHE A 32 6.25 -8.20 4.58
N VAL A 33 7.06 -8.19 3.52
CA VAL A 33 6.64 -7.72 2.18
C VAL A 33 5.67 -8.69 1.52
N THR A 34 5.92 -10.00 1.65
CA THR A 34 5.14 -11.04 0.98
C THR A 34 3.83 -11.35 1.68
N LEU A 35 3.73 -11.13 3.00
CA LEU A 35 2.54 -11.46 3.79
C LEU A 35 1.70 -10.25 4.20
N LEU A 36 2.16 -9.01 3.97
CA LEU A 36 1.33 -7.82 4.14
C LEU A 36 0.03 -7.98 3.29
N PRO A 37 -1.17 -7.64 3.81
CA PRO A 37 -1.45 -6.95 5.07
C PRO A 37 -1.71 -7.83 6.32
N PHE A 38 -1.30 -9.10 6.30
CA PHE A 38 -1.45 -10.07 7.41
C PHE A 38 -2.91 -10.38 7.78
N ASP A 39 -3.80 -10.31 6.80
CA ASP A 39 -5.23 -10.59 6.90
C ASP A 39 -5.55 -12.07 6.66
N PHE A 40 -4.89 -12.94 7.43
CA PHE A 40 -5.10 -14.37 7.31
C PHE A 40 -6.54 -14.74 7.65
N SER A 41 -7.20 -15.45 6.75
CA SER A 41 -8.54 -16.00 6.93
C SER A 41 -8.65 -17.35 6.25
N TYR A 42 -9.57 -18.17 6.75
CA TYR A 42 -9.85 -19.45 6.11
C TYR A 42 -10.82 -19.21 4.94
N PRO A 43 -10.49 -19.65 3.72
CA PRO A 43 -11.43 -19.52 2.60
C PRO A 43 -12.67 -20.36 2.86
N ASP A 44 -13.87 -19.76 2.69
CA ASP A 44 -15.16 -20.39 2.98
C ASP A 44 -15.38 -21.72 2.22
N SER A 45 -14.75 -21.87 1.05
CA SER A 45 -14.72 -23.12 0.30
C SER A 45 -13.41 -23.23 -0.48
N PHE A 46 -12.48 -24.06 0.00
CA PHE A 46 -11.27 -24.41 -0.73
C PHE A 46 -11.54 -25.65 -1.60
N SER A 47 -11.44 -25.52 -2.92
CA SER A 47 -11.73 -26.59 -3.86
C SER A 47 -10.50 -27.08 -4.63
N TRP A 48 -10.58 -28.29 -5.19
CA TRP A 48 -9.55 -28.80 -6.11
C TRP A 48 -9.38 -27.94 -7.37
N ASN A 49 -10.41 -27.18 -7.77
CA ASN A 49 -10.32 -26.28 -8.92
C ASN A 49 -9.49 -25.03 -8.60
N ASP A 50 -9.49 -24.58 -7.34
CA ASP A 50 -8.64 -23.46 -6.90
C ASP A 50 -7.16 -23.86 -6.99
N LEU A 51 -6.83 -25.09 -6.58
CA LEU A 51 -5.48 -25.65 -6.74
C LEU A 51 -5.03 -25.71 -8.21
N LYS A 52 -5.92 -26.13 -9.12
CA LYS A 52 -5.62 -26.12 -10.57
C LYS A 52 -5.39 -24.70 -11.09
N THR A 53 -6.20 -23.74 -10.66
CA THR A 53 -6.07 -22.34 -11.06
C THR A 53 -4.73 -21.77 -10.58
N ILE A 54 -4.36 -22.01 -9.32
CA ILE A 54 -3.06 -21.65 -8.75
C ILE A 54 -1.93 -22.26 -9.58
N ALA A 55 -2.00 -23.55 -9.90
CA ALA A 55 -0.96 -24.26 -10.65
C ALA A 55 -0.68 -23.65 -12.04
N THR A 56 -1.67 -23.01 -12.65
CA THR A 56 -1.55 -22.36 -13.97
C THR A 56 -1.24 -20.87 -13.92
N THR A 57 -1.16 -20.27 -12.74
CA THR A 57 -0.95 -18.82 -12.59
C THR A 57 0.52 -18.46 -12.79
N VAL A 58 0.78 -17.45 -13.62
CA VAL A 58 2.13 -16.98 -13.98
C VAL A 58 2.35 -15.55 -13.51
N SER A 59 3.50 -15.28 -12.89
CA SER A 59 3.91 -13.94 -12.46
C SER A 59 4.24 -13.04 -13.67
N PRO A 60 3.76 -11.79 -13.71
CA PRO A 60 4.23 -10.82 -14.70
C PRO A 60 5.75 -10.58 -14.63
N PRO A 61 6.41 -10.19 -15.73
CA PRO A 61 7.87 -10.09 -15.82
C PRO A 61 8.53 -9.17 -14.77
N GLY A 62 7.84 -8.10 -14.36
CA GLY A 62 8.35 -7.16 -13.35
C GLY A 62 8.55 -7.79 -11.96
N ASP A 63 7.83 -8.87 -11.65
CA ASP A 63 7.93 -9.54 -10.35
C ASP A 63 9.27 -10.28 -10.20
N ILE A 64 9.94 -10.64 -11.30
CA ILE A 64 11.24 -11.33 -11.29
C ILE A 64 12.32 -10.44 -10.65
N ALA A 65 12.38 -9.16 -11.02
CA ALA A 65 13.37 -8.22 -10.50
C ALA A 65 13.21 -8.00 -8.99
N VAL A 66 11.97 -7.97 -8.53
CA VAL A 66 11.62 -7.84 -7.11
C VAL A 66 12.06 -9.07 -6.32
N ASN A 67 11.74 -10.25 -6.82
CA ASN A 67 12.13 -11.53 -6.21
C ASN A 67 13.65 -11.67 -6.10
N LEU A 68 14.40 -11.19 -7.11
CA LEU A 68 15.85 -11.09 -7.08
C LEU A 68 16.34 -10.23 -5.90
N VAL A 69 15.81 -9.01 -5.75
CA VAL A 69 16.22 -8.10 -4.68
C VAL A 69 15.88 -8.67 -3.30
N LEU A 70 14.72 -9.33 -3.14
CA LEU A 70 14.25 -9.86 -1.87
C LEU A 70 15.03 -11.10 -1.40
N PHE A 71 15.23 -12.09 -2.28
CA PHE A 71 15.80 -13.40 -1.90
C PHE A 71 17.31 -13.50 -2.06
N MET A 72 17.95 -12.64 -2.86
CA MET A 72 19.41 -12.68 -3.04
C MET A 72 20.19 -12.47 -1.72
N PRO A 73 19.84 -11.51 -0.84
CA PRO A 73 20.52 -11.35 0.45
C PRO A 73 20.36 -12.57 1.38
N PHE A 74 19.19 -13.21 1.36
CA PHE A 74 18.92 -14.43 2.11
C PHE A 74 19.83 -15.58 1.64
N GLY A 75 19.93 -15.78 0.32
CA GLY A 75 20.81 -16.76 -0.29
C GLY A 75 22.30 -16.53 -0.05
N TRP A 76 22.74 -15.27 -0.10
CA TRP A 76 24.10 -14.87 0.30
C TRP A 76 24.39 -15.26 1.75
N GLY A 77 23.46 -14.97 2.67
CA GLY A 77 23.56 -15.32 4.08
C GLY A 77 23.68 -16.83 4.31
N LEU A 78 22.86 -17.63 3.62
CA LEU A 78 22.91 -19.10 3.67
C LEU A 78 24.23 -19.65 3.16
N ALA A 79 24.69 -19.21 1.99
CA ALA A 79 25.96 -19.67 1.43
C ALA A 79 27.15 -19.31 2.31
N THR A 80 27.10 -18.13 2.95
CA THR A 80 28.08 -17.73 3.97
C THR A 80 28.04 -18.68 5.18
N LEU A 81 26.85 -19.00 5.70
CA LEU A 81 26.71 -19.93 6.83
C LEU A 81 27.25 -21.33 6.46
N PHE A 82 26.96 -21.82 5.26
CA PHE A 82 27.43 -23.12 4.78
C PHE A 82 28.94 -23.17 4.52
N SER A 83 29.55 -22.07 4.06
CA SER A 83 31.01 -22.01 3.89
C SER A 83 31.74 -22.13 5.23
N THR A 84 31.19 -21.56 6.32
CA THR A 84 31.77 -21.74 7.67
C THR A 84 31.73 -23.20 8.13
N LYS A 85 30.77 -23.99 7.65
CA LYS A 85 30.66 -25.43 7.92
C LYS A 85 31.48 -26.30 6.97
N ARG A 86 32.36 -25.70 6.15
CA ARG A 86 33.26 -26.37 5.19
C ARG A 86 32.53 -27.23 4.14
N PHE A 87 31.32 -26.84 3.74
CA PHE A 87 30.64 -27.51 2.62
C PHE A 87 31.31 -27.17 1.29
N ASN A 88 31.33 -28.14 0.36
CA ASN A 88 31.84 -27.90 -1.00
C ASN A 88 30.84 -27.05 -1.83
N LEU A 89 31.28 -26.62 -3.01
CA LEU A 89 30.51 -25.74 -3.90
C LEU A 89 29.12 -26.32 -4.21
N THR A 90 29.08 -27.57 -4.70
CA THR A 90 27.86 -28.25 -5.09
C THR A 90 26.89 -28.38 -3.92
N LYS A 91 27.37 -28.79 -2.74
CA LYS A 91 26.55 -28.93 -1.54
C LYS A 91 26.02 -27.58 -1.05
N THR A 92 26.82 -26.52 -1.15
CA THR A 92 26.39 -25.15 -0.79
C THR A 92 25.27 -24.68 -1.69
N ILE A 93 25.43 -24.82 -3.01
CA ILE A 93 24.40 -24.44 -3.99
C ILE A 93 23.11 -25.25 -3.76
N LEU A 94 23.24 -26.58 -3.62
CA LEU A 94 22.10 -27.46 -3.42
C LEU A 94 21.33 -27.15 -2.13
N LEU A 95 22.03 -26.94 -1.01
CA LEU A 95 21.38 -26.59 0.26
C LEU A 95 20.74 -25.20 0.22
N THR A 96 21.39 -24.21 -0.41
CA THR A 96 20.78 -22.89 -0.61
C THR A 96 19.51 -23.01 -1.44
N LEU A 97 19.53 -23.79 -2.52
CA LEU A 97 18.34 -24.06 -3.33
C LEU A 97 17.22 -24.70 -2.51
N ILE A 98 17.51 -25.77 -1.75
CA ILE A 98 16.52 -26.48 -0.95
C ILE A 98 15.90 -25.56 0.11
N VAL A 99 16.71 -24.78 0.82
CA VAL A 99 16.22 -23.89 1.87
C VAL A 99 15.43 -22.73 1.27
N SER A 100 15.90 -22.10 0.19
CA SER A 100 15.16 -21.04 -0.51
C SER A 100 13.84 -21.55 -1.11
N PHE A 101 13.85 -22.76 -1.68
CA PHE A 101 12.65 -23.41 -2.19
C PHE A 101 11.65 -23.72 -1.09
N SER A 102 12.11 -24.29 0.03
CA SER A 102 11.24 -24.60 1.17
C SER A 102 10.64 -23.33 1.77
N PHE A 103 11.45 -22.28 1.91
CA PHE A 103 11.00 -21.00 2.45
C PHE A 103 10.00 -20.31 1.53
N SER A 104 10.27 -20.26 0.22
CA SER A 104 9.35 -19.69 -0.77
C SER A 104 8.04 -20.48 -0.84
N THR A 105 8.11 -21.81 -0.85
CA THR A 105 6.92 -22.68 -0.82
C THR A 105 6.09 -22.44 0.44
N THR A 106 6.73 -22.25 1.60
CA THR A 106 6.02 -21.91 2.85
C THR A 106 5.28 -20.58 2.72
N ILE A 107 5.91 -19.56 2.13
CA ILE A 107 5.29 -18.25 1.90
C ILE A 107 4.08 -18.39 0.97
N GLU A 108 4.24 -19.10 -0.15
CA GLU A 108 3.15 -19.33 -1.12
C GLU A 108 1.97 -20.09 -0.50
N ILE A 109 2.23 -21.08 0.38
CA ILE A 109 1.19 -21.77 1.16
C ILE A 109 0.50 -20.80 2.11
N LEU A 110 1.25 -19.97 2.83
CA LEU A 110 0.66 -18.95 3.72
C LEU A 110 -0.20 -17.95 2.95
N GLN A 111 0.20 -17.59 1.72
CA GLN A 111 -0.55 -16.67 0.87
C GLN A 111 -1.89 -17.23 0.39
N ILE A 112 -2.12 -18.55 0.42
CA ILE A 112 -3.45 -19.14 0.15
C ILE A 112 -4.49 -18.62 1.16
N PHE A 113 -4.06 -18.35 2.39
CA PHE A 113 -4.93 -17.86 3.46
C PHE A 113 -5.05 -16.32 3.48
N LEU A 114 -4.44 -15.62 2.51
CA LEU A 114 -4.57 -14.17 2.37
C LEU A 114 -5.58 -13.88 1.26
N LEU A 115 -6.69 -13.23 1.62
CA LEU A 115 -7.89 -13.08 0.78
C LEU A 115 -7.63 -12.51 -0.62
N LEU A 116 -6.60 -11.68 -0.75
CA LEU A 116 -6.34 -10.91 -1.96
C LEU A 116 -4.91 -11.01 -2.47
N ARG A 117 -4.10 -11.90 -1.88
CA ARG A 117 -2.84 -12.31 -2.49
C ARG A 117 -3.13 -13.41 -3.50
N ARG A 118 -2.24 -13.54 -4.47
CA ARG A 118 -2.30 -14.63 -5.45
C ARG A 118 -1.05 -15.46 -5.29
N THR A 119 -1.26 -16.71 -4.92
CA THR A 119 -0.23 -17.72 -4.92
C THR A 119 0.20 -17.99 -6.36
N THR A 120 1.51 -18.01 -6.62
CA THR A 120 2.04 -18.36 -7.95
C THR A 120 3.20 -19.36 -7.85
N PRO A 121 3.12 -20.51 -8.55
CA PRO A 121 4.24 -21.45 -8.59
C PRO A 121 5.52 -20.83 -9.18
N THR A 122 5.37 -19.85 -10.08
CA THR A 122 6.48 -19.12 -10.67
C THR A 122 7.26 -18.30 -9.64
N ASP A 123 6.62 -17.77 -8.59
CA ASP A 123 7.31 -17.08 -7.51
C ASP A 123 8.15 -18.05 -6.66
N VAL A 124 7.70 -19.30 -6.46
CA VAL A 124 8.55 -20.35 -5.84
C VAL A 124 9.85 -20.50 -6.61
N VAL A 125 9.76 -20.66 -7.93
CA VAL A 125 10.94 -20.85 -8.79
C VAL A 125 11.83 -19.61 -8.77
N ASN A 126 11.27 -18.42 -8.98
CA ASN A 126 12.02 -17.17 -9.05
C ASN A 126 12.75 -16.85 -7.73
N ASN A 127 12.07 -16.99 -6.58
CA ASN A 127 12.66 -16.80 -5.26
C ASN A 127 13.76 -17.82 -4.96
N SER A 128 13.56 -19.07 -5.37
CA SER A 128 14.56 -20.15 -5.22
C SER A 128 15.82 -19.86 -6.02
N LEU A 129 15.67 -19.50 -7.31
CA LEU A 129 16.78 -19.13 -8.17
C LEU A 129 17.50 -17.87 -7.68
N SER A 130 16.75 -16.89 -7.16
CA SER A 130 17.31 -15.66 -6.58
C SER A 130 18.17 -15.95 -5.34
N GLY A 131 17.73 -16.86 -4.47
CA GLY A 131 18.55 -17.36 -3.37
C GLY A 131 19.83 -18.03 -3.85
N VAL A 132 19.75 -18.91 -4.87
CA VAL A 132 20.94 -19.54 -5.46
C VAL A 132 21.89 -18.50 -6.05
N LEU A 133 21.39 -17.51 -6.79
CA LEU A 133 22.19 -16.43 -7.36
C LEU A 133 22.93 -15.64 -6.28
N GLY A 134 22.27 -15.32 -5.16
CA GLY A 134 22.93 -14.69 -4.01
C GLY A 134 24.03 -15.54 -3.41
N GLY A 135 23.80 -16.87 -3.31
CA GLY A 135 24.80 -17.81 -2.84
C GLY A 135 26.01 -17.93 -3.78
N VAL A 136 25.77 -18.02 -5.09
CA VAL A 136 26.82 -18.05 -6.12
C VAL A 136 27.62 -16.75 -6.08
N PHE A 137 26.94 -15.60 -5.98
CA PHE A 137 27.59 -14.30 -5.89
C PHE A 137 28.54 -14.22 -4.69
N PHE A 138 28.13 -14.71 -3.51
CA PHE A 138 29.02 -14.83 -2.34
C PHE A 138 30.26 -15.67 -2.65
N LEU A 139 30.07 -16.85 -3.26
CA LEU A 139 31.17 -17.77 -3.55
C LEU A 139 32.18 -17.21 -4.55
N LEU A 140 31.73 -16.42 -5.53
CA LEU A 140 32.60 -15.72 -6.48
C LEU A 140 33.45 -14.64 -5.80
N VAL A 141 32.88 -13.93 -4.82
CA VAL A 141 33.54 -12.78 -4.19
C VAL A 141 34.31 -13.16 -2.91
N ARG A 142 34.04 -14.32 -2.28
CA ARG A 142 34.62 -14.73 -0.98
C ARG A 142 36.16 -14.65 -0.93
N ASN A 143 36.85 -15.05 -2.00
CA ASN A 143 38.30 -15.02 -2.04
C ASN A 143 38.84 -13.59 -2.06
N ARG A 144 38.13 -12.67 -2.72
CA ARG A 144 38.44 -11.22 -2.68
C ARG A 144 38.18 -10.65 -1.29
N LEU A 145 37.07 -11.04 -0.64
CA LEU A 145 36.74 -10.60 0.73
C LEU A 145 37.79 -11.04 1.75
N LYS A 146 38.41 -12.21 1.56
CA LYS A 146 39.51 -12.69 2.42
C LYS A 146 40.73 -11.78 2.39
N GLY A 147 40.98 -11.07 1.29
CA GLY A 147 42.07 -10.09 1.18
C GLY A 147 41.74 -8.73 1.78
N CYS A 148 40.46 -8.47 2.09
CA CYS A 148 40.01 -7.18 2.62
C CYS A 148 40.09 -7.17 4.15
N TYR A 149 40.91 -6.27 4.68
CA TYR A 149 41.02 -6.02 6.12
C TYR A 149 40.44 -4.65 6.45
N PHE A 150 39.71 -4.59 7.56
CA PHE A 150 39.18 -3.33 8.07
C PHE A 150 39.47 -3.21 9.57
N SER A 151 39.66 -1.98 10.04
CA SER A 151 39.77 -1.68 11.47
C SER A 151 38.49 -1.00 11.94
N PHE A 152 38.00 -1.38 13.12
CA PHE A 152 36.87 -0.73 13.79
C PHE A 152 37.29 0.60 14.43
N SER A 153 37.62 1.59 13.60
CA SER A 153 37.79 2.96 14.08
C SER A 153 36.43 3.54 14.44
N LYS A 154 36.15 3.68 15.74
CA LYS A 154 34.91 4.33 16.23
C LYS A 154 34.69 5.71 15.59
N LYS A 155 35.77 6.47 15.37
CA LYS A 155 35.71 7.78 14.71
C LYS A 155 35.27 7.67 13.25
N LEU A 156 35.78 6.68 12.52
CA LEU A 156 35.38 6.45 11.12
C LEU A 156 33.91 6.03 11.04
N PHE A 157 33.48 5.04 11.84
CA PHE A 157 32.09 4.58 11.85
C PHE A 157 31.12 5.68 12.30
N LEU A 158 31.49 6.50 13.28
CA LEU A 158 30.70 7.67 13.67
C LEU A 158 30.49 8.61 12.47
N LYS A 159 31.55 8.93 11.71
CA LYS A 159 31.44 9.73 10.48
C LYS A 159 30.54 9.06 9.44
N ILE A 160 30.71 7.76 9.21
CA ILE A 160 29.87 6.99 8.27
C ILE A 160 28.40 7.07 8.68
N PHE A 161 28.07 6.78 9.94
CA PHE A 161 26.67 6.81 10.38
C PHE A 161 26.07 8.21 10.35
N LEU A 162 26.85 9.26 10.66
CA LEU A 162 26.41 10.65 10.49
C LEU A 162 26.13 10.98 9.01
N ILE A 163 27.01 10.55 8.10
CA ILE A 163 26.83 10.73 6.65
C ILE A 163 25.58 9.97 6.17
N VAL A 164 25.42 8.70 6.57
CA VAL A 164 24.24 7.89 6.21
C VAL A 164 22.96 8.51 6.77
N TRP A 165 22.98 9.00 8.00
CA TRP A 165 21.84 9.71 8.61
C TRP A 165 21.48 10.97 7.84
N LEU A 166 22.48 11.76 7.42
CA LEU A 166 22.26 12.97 6.62
C LEU A 166 21.77 12.65 5.21
N ILE A 167 22.37 11.67 4.54
CA ILE A 167 21.92 11.21 3.22
C ILE A 167 20.48 10.71 3.32
N TYR A 168 20.14 9.94 4.36
CA TYR A 168 18.78 9.46 4.56
C TYR A 168 17.81 10.63 4.76
N LEU A 169 18.16 11.64 5.58
CA LEU A 169 17.35 12.85 5.76
C LEU A 169 17.08 13.58 4.44
N ILE A 170 18.13 13.81 3.66
CA ILE A 170 18.03 14.50 2.36
C ILE A 170 17.22 13.65 1.38
N SER A 171 17.43 12.34 1.33
CA SER A 171 16.75 11.42 0.42
C SER A 171 15.26 11.34 0.72
N ILE A 172 14.88 11.26 2.00
CA ILE A 172 13.47 11.27 2.42
C ILE A 172 12.84 12.62 2.10
N GLY A 173 13.50 13.74 2.43
CA GLY A 173 12.99 15.06 2.10
C GLY A 173 12.75 15.23 0.60
N TRP A 174 13.71 14.81 -0.23
CA TRP A 174 13.58 14.83 -1.69
C TRP A 174 12.46 13.90 -2.20
N ALA A 175 12.34 12.70 -1.64
CA ALA A 175 11.28 11.76 -2.01
C ALA A 175 9.89 12.32 -1.71
N LEU A 176 9.68 12.89 -0.52
CA LEU A 176 8.40 13.51 -0.14
C LEU A 176 8.04 14.69 -1.04
N ILE A 177 9.00 15.56 -1.36
CA ILE A 177 8.79 16.68 -2.30
C ILE A 177 8.43 16.15 -3.70
N SER A 178 9.09 15.09 -4.16
CA SER A 178 8.84 14.48 -5.48
C SER A 178 7.46 13.81 -5.55
N LEU A 179 6.92 13.39 -4.40
CA LEU A 179 5.63 12.71 -4.27
C LEU A 179 4.47 13.63 -3.89
N LYS A 180 4.66 14.95 -3.80
CA LYS A 180 3.61 15.91 -3.42
C LYS A 180 2.34 15.84 -4.29
N ASP A 181 2.51 15.45 -5.56
CA ASP A 181 1.42 15.37 -6.54
C ASP A 181 0.98 13.92 -6.80
N ALA A 182 1.54 12.94 -6.07
CA ALA A 182 1.33 11.49 -6.26
C ALA A 182 -0.15 11.07 -6.11
N THR A 183 -0.90 11.81 -5.31
CA THR A 183 -2.32 11.55 -5.03
C THR A 183 -3.22 12.58 -5.73
N LYS A 184 -2.71 13.44 -6.59
CA LYS A 184 -3.57 14.31 -7.40
C LYS A 184 -4.26 13.53 -8.52
N LEU A 185 -5.39 14.08 -8.96
CA LEU A 185 -6.23 13.52 -10.03
C LEU A 185 -5.93 14.16 -11.39
N SER A 186 -4.81 14.88 -11.51
CA SER A 186 -4.42 15.62 -12.70
C SER A 186 -4.29 14.72 -13.94
N ASN A 187 -4.02 13.42 -13.75
CA ASN A 187 -3.89 12.45 -14.82
C ASN A 187 -5.21 11.79 -15.25
N TRP A 188 -6.40 12.25 -14.82
CA TRP A 188 -7.68 11.67 -15.30
C TRP A 188 -7.92 11.90 -16.79
N GLU A 189 -8.49 10.93 -17.50
CA GLU A 189 -8.77 11.04 -18.93
C GLU A 189 -10.20 11.56 -19.21
N PRO A 190 -10.36 12.67 -19.95
CA PRO A 190 -11.67 13.28 -20.20
C PRO A 190 -12.55 12.49 -21.18
N GLN A 191 -12.02 11.47 -21.84
CA GLN A 191 -12.72 10.69 -22.85
C GLN A 191 -13.47 9.48 -22.30
N PHE A 192 -13.31 9.15 -21.03
CA PHE A 192 -13.98 7.98 -20.45
C PHE A 192 -15.47 8.26 -20.20
N PRO A 193 -16.39 7.44 -20.72
CA PRO A 193 -17.81 7.56 -20.40
C PRO A 193 -18.08 7.20 -18.94
N LEU A 194 -19.16 7.77 -18.38
CA LEU A 194 -19.71 7.31 -17.11
C LEU A 194 -20.70 6.19 -17.39
N MET A 195 -20.56 5.09 -16.65
CA MET A 195 -21.41 3.91 -16.74
C MET A 195 -21.92 3.51 -15.37
N ILE A 196 -23.16 3.04 -15.32
CA ILE A 196 -23.81 2.53 -14.12
C ILE A 196 -24.24 1.09 -14.40
N GLY A 197 -23.80 0.15 -13.55
CA GLY A 197 -24.14 -1.27 -13.64
C GLY A 197 -23.26 -2.13 -14.54
N ASN A 198 -22.27 -1.56 -15.24
CA ASN A 198 -21.30 -2.32 -16.05
C ASN A 198 -20.05 -1.48 -16.38
N GLU A 199 -19.22 -1.99 -17.30
CA GLU A 199 -18.18 -1.24 -18.02
C GLU A 199 -18.43 -1.28 -19.54
N GLN A 200 -17.63 -0.54 -20.31
CA GLN A 200 -17.88 -0.29 -21.74
C GLN A 200 -17.86 -1.57 -22.58
N THR A 201 -17.11 -2.59 -22.14
CA THR A 201 -17.04 -3.88 -22.83
C THR A 201 -18.27 -4.77 -22.59
N GLY A 202 -19.12 -4.42 -21.61
CA GLY A 202 -20.28 -5.22 -21.20
C GLY A 202 -19.94 -6.45 -20.33
N ASN A 203 -18.66 -6.75 -20.09
CA ASN A 203 -18.22 -8.02 -19.49
C ASN A 203 -18.06 -7.99 -17.96
N ARG A 204 -18.47 -6.91 -17.28
CA ARG A 204 -18.39 -6.76 -15.81
C ARG A 204 -19.71 -6.31 -15.20
N PRO A 205 -20.82 -6.99 -15.53
CA PRO A 205 -22.15 -6.56 -15.12
C PRO A 205 -22.31 -6.65 -13.61
N TRP A 206 -23.04 -5.69 -13.06
CA TRP A 206 -23.43 -5.64 -11.66
C TRP A 206 -24.93 -5.89 -11.52
N LYS A 207 -25.28 -6.97 -10.84
CA LYS A 207 -26.63 -7.41 -10.51
C LYS A 207 -27.06 -6.72 -9.22
N GLY A 208 -27.82 -5.64 -9.36
CA GLY A 208 -28.25 -4.85 -8.22
C GLY A 208 -29.21 -3.76 -8.60
N GLU A 209 -29.46 -2.87 -7.65
CA GLU A 209 -30.36 -1.75 -7.78
C GLU A 209 -29.70 -0.45 -7.33
N MET A 210 -29.99 0.64 -8.04
CA MET A 210 -29.52 1.99 -7.69
C MET A 210 -30.70 2.97 -7.68
N SER A 211 -30.82 3.81 -6.64
CA SER A 211 -31.91 4.79 -6.53
C SER A 211 -31.54 6.17 -7.07
N TYR A 212 -30.30 6.61 -6.89
CA TYR A 212 -29.83 7.91 -7.38
C TYR A 212 -28.31 7.94 -7.47
N PHE A 213 -27.78 8.89 -8.23
CA PHE A 213 -26.35 9.09 -8.39
C PHE A 213 -26.01 10.58 -8.41
N TYR A 214 -25.38 11.06 -7.34
CA TYR A 214 -25.08 12.47 -7.10
C TYR A 214 -23.57 12.69 -7.22
N LEU A 215 -23.17 13.77 -7.91
CA LEU A 215 -21.79 14.10 -8.15
C LEU A 215 -21.48 15.52 -7.73
N SER A 216 -20.35 15.71 -7.06
CA SER A 216 -19.75 17.00 -6.74
C SER A 216 -18.30 17.03 -7.19
N ASP A 217 -17.83 18.18 -7.67
CA ASP A 217 -16.42 18.45 -8.01
C ASP A 217 -15.60 18.93 -6.81
N ARG A 218 -16.12 18.73 -5.59
CA ARG A 218 -15.56 19.21 -4.33
C ARG A 218 -15.58 18.13 -3.25
N PHE A 219 -14.72 18.28 -2.26
CA PHE A 219 -14.78 17.50 -1.03
C PHE A 219 -15.82 18.10 -0.08
N LEU A 220 -16.97 17.44 0.08
CA LEU A 220 -18.07 17.98 0.86
C LEU A 220 -17.82 17.85 2.38
N PRO A 221 -18.16 18.89 3.17
CA PRO A 221 -18.12 18.82 4.63
C PRO A 221 -19.06 17.74 5.17
N GLN A 222 -18.71 17.16 6.33
CA GLN A 222 -19.52 16.11 6.98
C GLN A 222 -20.97 16.56 7.24
N SER A 223 -21.18 17.82 7.64
CA SER A 223 -22.53 18.37 7.86
C SER A 223 -23.39 18.46 6.59
N ILE A 224 -22.77 18.53 5.41
CA ILE A 224 -23.49 18.49 4.12
C ILE A 224 -23.76 17.03 3.73
N ILE A 225 -22.79 16.14 3.96
CA ILE A 225 -22.97 14.70 3.71
C ILE A 225 -24.08 14.13 4.59
N GLU A 226 -24.20 14.58 5.84
CA GLU A 226 -25.28 14.18 6.75
C GLU A 226 -26.66 14.42 6.14
N LYS A 227 -26.87 15.59 5.52
CA LYS A 227 -28.13 15.94 4.84
C LYS A 227 -28.44 15.03 3.66
N PHE A 228 -27.42 14.49 3.00
CA PHE A 228 -27.60 13.51 1.92
C PHE A 228 -27.92 12.11 2.42
N LEU A 229 -27.46 11.74 3.62
CA LEU A 229 -27.63 10.40 4.19
C LEU A 229 -28.91 10.26 5.04
N THR A 230 -29.51 11.37 5.47
CA THR A 230 -30.79 11.37 6.20
C THR A 230 -31.98 10.97 5.31
N ALA A 231 -33.06 10.49 5.93
CA ALA A 231 -34.28 10.05 5.24
C ALA A 231 -34.92 11.14 4.35
N ASP A 232 -34.72 12.42 4.68
CA ASP A 232 -35.14 13.58 3.89
C ASP A 232 -34.08 13.98 2.86
N ASN A 233 -33.64 13.04 2.01
CA ASN A 233 -32.76 13.36 0.89
C ASN A 233 -33.49 14.29 -0.09
N GLN A 234 -33.32 15.60 0.11
CA GLN A 234 -33.89 16.67 -0.73
C GLN A 234 -32.78 17.29 -1.56
N PRO A 235 -32.41 16.68 -2.72
CA PRO A 235 -31.32 17.18 -3.55
C PRO A 235 -31.58 18.62 -4.03
N GLN A 236 -32.84 19.04 -4.08
CA GLN A 236 -33.22 20.40 -4.45
C GLN A 236 -32.64 21.48 -3.51
N LEU A 237 -32.48 21.18 -2.23
CA LEU A 237 -31.87 22.10 -1.25
C LEU A 237 -30.34 22.04 -1.23
N LEU A 238 -29.76 21.10 -1.98
CA LEU A 238 -28.32 20.82 -2.00
C LEU A 238 -27.71 21.01 -3.39
N GLN A 239 -28.46 21.58 -4.34
CA GLN A 239 -28.04 21.76 -5.74
C GLN A 239 -26.73 22.54 -5.86
N ASP A 240 -26.50 23.55 -5.01
CA ASP A 240 -25.29 24.37 -5.00
C ASP A 240 -24.00 23.58 -4.69
N TYR A 241 -24.13 22.40 -4.08
CA TYR A 241 -23.02 21.50 -3.77
C TYR A 241 -22.76 20.46 -4.86
N LEU A 242 -23.66 20.33 -5.83
CA LEU A 242 -23.63 19.30 -6.86
C LEU A 242 -23.13 19.88 -8.18
N LEU A 243 -22.35 19.08 -8.89
CA LEU A 243 -22.05 19.31 -10.30
C LEU A 243 -23.21 18.83 -11.18
N GLY A 244 -23.80 17.70 -10.82
CA GLY A 244 -24.92 17.08 -11.53
C GLY A 244 -25.46 15.90 -10.74
N TYR A 245 -26.69 15.50 -11.02
CA TYR A 245 -27.32 14.35 -10.40
C TYR A 245 -28.37 13.67 -11.27
N TYR A 246 -28.46 12.36 -11.09
CA TYR A 246 -29.46 11.51 -11.74
C TYR A 246 -30.38 10.89 -10.68
N SER A 247 -31.69 11.00 -10.90
CA SER A 247 -32.72 10.31 -10.09
C SER A 247 -33.25 9.12 -10.86
N PHE A 248 -33.30 7.97 -10.18
CA PHE A 248 -33.78 6.69 -10.71
C PHE A 248 -35.07 6.23 -10.03
N GLU A 249 -35.85 7.17 -9.49
CA GLU A 249 -37.13 6.88 -8.82
C GLU A 249 -38.14 6.16 -9.71
N GLU A 250 -38.15 6.51 -11.00
CA GLU A 250 -39.01 5.86 -11.99
C GLU A 250 -38.20 5.37 -13.19
N PRO A 251 -38.57 4.22 -13.79
CA PRO A 251 -37.93 3.73 -14.99
C PRO A 251 -38.21 4.64 -16.20
N LYS A 252 -37.16 5.14 -16.85
CA LYS A 252 -37.23 6.04 -18.03
C LYS A 252 -36.37 5.48 -19.16
N LEU A 253 -36.71 5.82 -20.40
CA LEU A 253 -35.92 5.45 -21.58
C LEU A 253 -34.52 6.08 -21.58
N GLN A 254 -34.38 7.22 -20.93
CA GLN A 254 -33.12 7.91 -20.70
C GLN A 254 -33.22 8.75 -19.44
N TYR A 255 -32.07 9.02 -18.81
CA TYR A 255 -31.98 9.80 -17.58
C TYR A 255 -31.16 11.05 -17.82
N PHE A 256 -31.82 12.20 -17.75
CA PHE A 256 -31.18 13.50 -17.84
C PHE A 256 -30.56 13.89 -16.49
N ASP A 257 -29.41 14.55 -16.55
CA ASP A 257 -28.90 15.30 -15.40
C ASP A 257 -29.87 16.42 -15.04
N GLN A 258 -30.31 16.45 -13.78
CA GLN A 258 -31.29 17.41 -13.30
C GLN A 258 -30.74 18.85 -13.21
N LEU A 259 -29.41 19.03 -13.25
CA LEU A 259 -28.78 20.35 -13.33
C LEU A 259 -28.38 20.75 -14.76
N GLY A 260 -28.52 19.84 -15.73
CA GLY A 260 -28.17 20.09 -17.14
C GLY A 260 -26.67 20.30 -17.42
N ASN A 261 -25.79 19.96 -16.48
CA ASN A 261 -24.34 20.13 -16.61
C ASN A 261 -23.63 18.87 -17.12
N LEU A 262 -24.26 17.70 -16.97
CA LEU A 262 -23.71 16.40 -17.37
C LEU A 262 -24.54 15.77 -18.51
N PRO A 263 -23.92 14.95 -19.38
CA PRO A 263 -24.63 14.24 -20.44
C PRO A 263 -25.70 13.28 -19.90
N SER A 264 -26.73 13.01 -20.70
CA SER A 264 -27.76 12.03 -20.38
C SER A 264 -27.19 10.61 -20.30
N LEU A 265 -27.71 9.82 -19.38
CA LEU A 265 -27.50 8.38 -19.30
C LEU A 265 -28.54 7.66 -20.15
N ILE A 266 -28.07 6.81 -21.06
CA ILE A 266 -28.89 6.00 -21.96
C ILE A 266 -28.64 4.51 -21.73
N TRP A 267 -29.69 3.70 -21.89
CA TRP A 267 -29.59 2.26 -21.80
C TRP A 267 -28.74 1.69 -22.94
N GLN A 268 -27.83 0.78 -22.61
CA GLN A 268 -26.97 0.07 -23.57
C GLN A 268 -27.55 -1.31 -23.96
N GLU A 269 -28.85 -1.47 -23.77
CA GLU A 269 -29.56 -2.74 -23.90
C GLU A 269 -29.46 -3.36 -25.30
N LYS A 270 -29.52 -4.70 -25.33
CA LYS A 270 -29.88 -5.46 -26.54
C LYS A 270 -31.40 -5.62 -26.71
N ASN A 271 -32.23 -5.34 -25.70
CA ASN A 271 -33.68 -5.58 -25.71
C ASN A 271 -34.51 -4.63 -24.79
N ILE A 272 -34.84 -3.42 -25.30
CA ILE A 272 -35.62 -2.31 -24.66
C ILE A 272 -37.01 -2.72 -24.08
N LYS A 273 -37.44 -3.97 -24.24
CA LYS A 273 -38.81 -4.43 -23.98
C LYS A 273 -39.09 -4.89 -22.54
N LYS A 274 -38.13 -4.88 -21.62
CA LYS A 274 -38.35 -5.22 -20.20
C LYS A 274 -37.54 -4.32 -19.26
N ILE A 275 -37.86 -3.03 -19.23
CA ILE A 275 -37.46 -2.20 -18.09
C ILE A 275 -38.31 -2.65 -16.89
N THR A 276 -37.77 -3.57 -16.09
CA THR A 276 -38.48 -4.15 -14.95
C THR A 276 -38.66 -3.06 -13.88
N LYS A 277 -39.91 -2.70 -13.61
CA LYS A 277 -40.24 -1.77 -12.52
C LYS A 277 -39.86 -2.43 -11.19
N SER A 278 -38.89 -1.86 -10.47
CA SER A 278 -38.65 -2.27 -9.08
C SER A 278 -39.83 -1.80 -8.21
N ALA A 279 -40.14 -2.56 -7.16
CA ALA A 279 -41.14 -2.16 -6.17
C ALA A 279 -40.66 -0.97 -5.32
N SER A 280 -39.35 -0.70 -5.33
CA SER A 280 -38.70 0.47 -4.74
C SER A 280 -38.40 1.53 -5.81
N SER A 281 -38.26 2.78 -5.39
CA SER A 281 -37.80 3.91 -6.21
C SER A 281 -36.32 3.74 -6.63
N SER A 282 -36.08 2.81 -7.55
CA SER A 282 -34.78 2.36 -8.04
C SER A 282 -34.86 1.78 -9.45
N ILE A 283 -33.72 1.77 -10.14
CA ILE A 283 -33.50 0.99 -11.36
C ILE A 283 -32.83 -0.35 -11.04
N VAL A 284 -33.19 -1.38 -11.79
CA VAL A 284 -32.55 -2.71 -11.74
C VAL A 284 -31.48 -2.76 -12.83
N LEU A 285 -30.29 -3.21 -12.46
CA LEU A 285 -29.11 -3.32 -13.31
C LEU A 285 -28.64 -4.78 -13.37
N ASP A 286 -28.21 -5.22 -14.55
CA ASP A 286 -27.69 -6.56 -14.78
C ASP A 286 -26.85 -6.64 -16.08
N GLU A 287 -26.60 -7.87 -16.55
CA GLU A 287 -25.86 -8.18 -17.78
C GLU A 287 -26.52 -7.70 -19.08
N ASN A 288 -27.82 -7.43 -19.05
CA ASN A 288 -28.59 -6.95 -20.20
C ASN A 288 -28.94 -5.47 -20.08
N ASN A 289 -29.02 -4.94 -18.85
CA ASN A 289 -29.53 -3.61 -18.54
C ASN A 289 -28.47 -2.82 -17.77
N TRP A 290 -27.77 -1.92 -18.46
CA TRP A 290 -26.87 -0.95 -17.86
C TRP A 290 -26.94 0.40 -18.57
N LEU A 291 -26.52 1.44 -17.88
CA LEU A 291 -26.55 2.82 -18.38
C LEU A 291 -25.15 3.29 -18.75
N GLN A 292 -25.07 4.13 -19.78
CA GLN A 292 -23.86 4.84 -20.19
C GLN A 292 -24.22 6.26 -20.61
N THR A 293 -23.33 7.23 -20.35
CA THR A 293 -23.48 8.58 -20.90
C THR A 293 -23.38 8.58 -22.42
N GLU A 294 -24.27 9.30 -23.10
CA GLU A 294 -24.28 9.42 -24.57
C GLU A 294 -22.94 9.93 -25.13
N ILE A 295 -22.31 10.86 -24.41
CA ILE A 295 -20.96 11.36 -24.67
C ILE A 295 -20.16 11.37 -23.36
N PRO A 296 -18.81 11.30 -23.42
CA PRO A 296 -18.00 11.40 -22.21
C PRO A 296 -18.26 12.69 -21.43
N PRO A 297 -18.45 12.63 -20.09
CA PRO A 297 -18.73 13.79 -19.24
C PRO A 297 -17.47 14.65 -19.02
N LYS A 298 -16.96 15.28 -20.09
CA LYS A 298 -15.71 16.06 -20.09
C LYS A 298 -15.67 17.14 -19.02
N GLN A 299 -16.79 17.78 -18.72
CA GLN A 299 -16.88 18.84 -17.71
C GLN A 299 -16.63 18.30 -16.29
N LEU A 300 -17.21 17.13 -15.95
CA LEU A 300 -16.91 16.41 -14.70
C LEU A 300 -15.43 16.13 -14.59
N THR A 301 -14.86 15.47 -15.60
CA THR A 301 -13.45 15.07 -15.53
C THR A 301 -12.53 16.28 -15.41
N LYS A 302 -12.74 17.34 -16.20
CA LYS A 302 -11.90 18.55 -16.13
C LYS A 302 -11.99 19.26 -14.77
N LYS A 303 -13.18 19.37 -14.19
CA LYS A 303 -13.36 19.98 -12.86
C LYS A 303 -12.65 19.15 -11.78
N VAL A 304 -12.80 17.82 -11.82
CA VAL A 304 -12.12 16.93 -10.88
C VAL A 304 -10.60 16.93 -11.06
N GLN A 305 -10.09 17.00 -12.30
CA GLN A 305 -8.65 17.17 -12.57
C GLN A 305 -8.10 18.44 -11.90
N ASN A 306 -8.78 19.56 -12.11
CA ASN A 306 -8.35 20.88 -11.63
C ASN A 306 -8.40 20.97 -10.11
N ASN A 307 -9.47 20.46 -9.50
CA ASN A 307 -9.65 20.54 -8.06
C ASN A 307 -8.89 19.43 -7.33
N SER A 308 -8.67 18.28 -7.97
CA SER A 308 -8.27 17.02 -7.32
C SER A 308 -9.19 16.63 -6.16
N GLN A 309 -10.49 16.93 -6.32
CA GLN A 309 -11.53 16.63 -5.35
C GLN A 309 -12.78 16.14 -6.04
N PHE A 310 -13.54 15.29 -5.36
CA PHE A 310 -14.89 14.92 -5.74
C PHE A 310 -15.67 14.39 -4.53
N THR A 311 -16.99 14.41 -4.64
CA THR A 311 -17.86 13.63 -3.75
C THR A 311 -18.92 12.93 -4.58
N ILE A 312 -19.12 11.63 -4.34
CA ILE A 312 -20.19 10.83 -4.95
C ILE A 312 -21.13 10.39 -3.85
N VAL A 313 -22.44 10.55 -4.04
CA VAL A 313 -23.45 9.98 -3.14
C VAL A 313 -24.41 9.13 -3.94
N THR A 314 -24.66 7.90 -3.49
CA THR A 314 -25.60 6.99 -4.13
C THR A 314 -26.23 6.05 -3.10
N LYS A 315 -27.36 5.48 -3.46
CA LYS A 315 -28.04 4.43 -2.70
C LYS A 315 -28.12 3.18 -3.54
N ILE A 316 -27.53 2.11 -3.04
CA ILE A 316 -27.33 0.86 -3.78
C ILE A 316 -27.78 -0.35 -2.97
N LYS A 317 -28.23 -1.38 -3.66
CA LYS A 317 -28.54 -2.69 -3.11
C LYS A 317 -28.00 -3.75 -4.05
N SER A 318 -27.28 -4.74 -3.54
CA SER A 318 -26.91 -5.90 -4.36
C SER A 318 -28.07 -6.88 -4.43
N ASN A 319 -28.24 -7.55 -5.58
CA ASN A 319 -29.17 -8.67 -5.73
C ASN A 319 -28.45 -10.03 -5.65
N ASP A 320 -27.12 -10.03 -5.51
CA ASP A 320 -26.29 -11.22 -5.40
C ASP A 320 -25.11 -10.97 -4.45
N LYS A 321 -25.07 -11.70 -3.33
CA LYS A 321 -23.98 -11.58 -2.34
C LYS A 321 -22.63 -12.09 -2.84
N LYS A 322 -22.59 -12.85 -3.95
CA LYS A 322 -21.39 -13.59 -4.40
C LYS A 322 -20.99 -13.25 -5.84
N GLN A 323 -21.10 -11.97 -6.22
CA GLN A 323 -20.72 -11.53 -7.56
C GLN A 323 -19.24 -11.78 -7.87
N GLN A 324 -19.00 -12.32 -9.06
CA GLN A 324 -17.66 -12.68 -9.53
C GLN A 324 -17.08 -11.60 -10.45
N GLY A 325 -15.75 -11.58 -10.56
CA GLY A 325 -15.07 -10.76 -11.56
C GLY A 325 -15.12 -9.25 -11.29
N ALA A 326 -15.33 -8.80 -10.05
CA ALA A 326 -15.40 -7.40 -9.66
C ALA A 326 -16.45 -6.61 -10.48
N ALA A 327 -17.72 -6.96 -10.29
CA ALA A 327 -18.86 -6.36 -10.96
C ALA A 327 -18.91 -4.83 -10.75
N ARG A 328 -19.12 -4.03 -11.80
CA ARG A 328 -19.06 -2.56 -11.71
C ARG A 328 -20.39 -1.96 -11.30
N ILE A 329 -20.45 -1.41 -10.09
CA ILE A 329 -21.61 -0.61 -9.64
C ILE A 329 -21.68 0.68 -10.46
N PHE A 330 -20.54 1.38 -10.57
CA PHE A 330 -20.35 2.43 -11.56
C PHE A 330 -18.88 2.51 -11.99
N SER A 331 -18.64 3.08 -13.18
CA SER A 331 -17.29 3.27 -13.70
C SER A 331 -17.16 4.49 -14.61
N LEU A 332 -16.05 5.20 -14.48
CA LEU A 332 -15.52 6.17 -15.43
C LEU A 332 -14.31 5.53 -16.10
N SER A 333 -14.53 4.75 -17.15
CA SER A 333 -13.48 3.92 -17.75
C SER A 333 -13.70 3.68 -19.23
N GLU A 334 -12.63 3.39 -19.96
CA GLU A 334 -12.72 2.86 -21.33
C GLU A 334 -12.81 1.33 -21.34
N ASN A 335 -12.07 0.65 -20.44
CA ASN A 335 -12.00 -0.81 -20.40
C ASN A 335 -11.40 -1.33 -19.08
N ILE A 336 -11.16 -2.65 -18.98
CA ILE A 336 -10.56 -3.29 -17.80
C ILE A 336 -9.12 -2.83 -17.46
N TYR A 337 -8.44 -2.13 -18.36
CA TYR A 337 -7.06 -1.69 -18.21
C TYR A 337 -6.92 -0.17 -18.03
N GLN A 338 -7.96 0.62 -18.33
CA GLN A 338 -7.91 2.07 -18.26
C GLN A 338 -9.17 2.66 -17.64
N ARG A 339 -8.99 3.42 -16.55
CA ARG A 339 -10.09 4.07 -15.81
C ARG A 339 -9.63 5.30 -15.06
N ASN A 340 -10.57 6.18 -14.77
CA ASN A 340 -10.40 7.24 -13.77
C ASN A 340 -10.87 6.79 -12.40
N LEU A 341 -12.03 6.13 -12.36
CA LEU A 341 -12.71 5.74 -11.12
C LEU A 341 -13.60 4.53 -11.38
N SER A 342 -13.63 3.58 -10.46
CA SER A 342 -14.67 2.53 -10.45
C SER A 342 -14.99 2.08 -9.04
N LEU A 343 -16.30 1.94 -8.77
CA LEU A 343 -16.82 1.27 -7.60
C LEU A 343 -17.33 -0.10 -8.01
N GLU A 344 -16.90 -1.14 -7.31
CA GLU A 344 -17.03 -2.53 -7.74
C GLU A 344 -17.45 -3.41 -6.58
N GLN A 345 -18.19 -4.48 -6.87
CA GLN A 345 -18.49 -5.55 -5.92
C GLN A 345 -17.70 -6.81 -6.31
N LEU A 346 -16.98 -7.39 -5.36
CA LEU A 346 -16.38 -8.72 -5.50
C LEU A 346 -16.74 -9.56 -4.28
N GLY A 347 -17.55 -10.60 -4.46
CA GLY A 347 -18.16 -11.30 -3.32
C GLY A 347 -19.03 -10.32 -2.52
N SER A 348 -18.85 -10.29 -1.19
CA SER A 348 -19.47 -9.32 -0.30
C SER A 348 -18.67 -8.02 -0.15
N ASP A 349 -17.48 -7.91 -0.75
CA ASP A 349 -16.61 -6.75 -0.60
C ASP A 349 -16.96 -5.63 -1.58
N LEU A 350 -16.85 -4.39 -1.09
CA LEU A 350 -16.90 -3.19 -1.90
C LEU A 350 -15.48 -2.73 -2.22
N LYS A 351 -15.18 -2.54 -3.50
CA LYS A 351 -13.86 -2.17 -4.00
C LYS A 351 -13.91 -0.84 -4.72
N LEU A 352 -12.93 0.01 -4.44
CA LEU A 352 -12.73 1.29 -5.11
C LEU A 352 -11.37 1.30 -5.80
N ARG A 353 -11.39 1.57 -7.10
CA ARG A 353 -10.17 1.90 -7.86
C ARG A 353 -10.22 3.35 -8.26
N LEU A 354 -9.12 4.03 -7.97
CA LEU A 354 -8.98 5.46 -8.19
C LEU A 354 -7.66 5.72 -8.89
N ARG A 355 -7.72 6.30 -10.09
CA ARG A 355 -6.55 6.76 -10.82
C ARG A 355 -6.01 8.03 -10.18
N THR A 356 -4.75 7.95 -9.78
CA THR A 356 -3.91 9.08 -9.40
C THR A 356 -2.60 8.95 -10.19
N THR A 357 -1.72 9.94 -10.09
CA THR A 357 -0.37 9.85 -10.69
C THR A 357 0.45 8.70 -10.12
N LEU A 358 0.19 8.27 -8.88
CA LEU A 358 0.80 7.13 -8.23
C LEU A 358 0.20 5.77 -8.62
N THR A 359 -1.13 5.67 -8.71
CA THR A 359 -1.81 4.38 -8.92
C THR A 359 -1.89 3.96 -10.40
N GLY A 360 -1.41 4.83 -11.29
CA GLY A 360 -1.30 4.61 -12.73
C GLY A 360 -2.65 4.62 -13.46
N ASN A 361 -2.60 4.33 -14.76
CA ASN A 361 -3.75 4.52 -15.67
C ASN A 361 -4.99 3.66 -15.37
N ASN A 362 -4.84 2.62 -14.55
CA ASN A 362 -5.92 1.72 -14.16
C ASN A 362 -6.38 1.91 -12.70
N GLY A 363 -5.72 2.76 -11.91
CA GLY A 363 -6.07 3.00 -10.51
C GLY A 363 -6.02 1.77 -9.61
N ARG A 364 -5.16 0.78 -9.94
CA ARG A 364 -5.20 -0.57 -9.32
C ARG A 364 -4.29 -0.73 -8.10
N ASN A 365 -3.17 -0.01 -8.03
CA ASN A 365 -2.16 -0.24 -7.00
C ASN A 365 -1.95 1.02 -6.16
N PRO A 366 -2.45 1.08 -4.92
CA PRO A 366 -3.27 0.05 -4.24
C PRO A 366 -4.75 0.07 -4.68
N GLU A 367 -5.41 -1.09 -4.55
CA GLU A 367 -6.87 -1.22 -4.65
C GLU A 367 -7.46 -1.01 -3.25
N LEU A 368 -8.51 -0.21 -3.12
CA LEU A 368 -9.09 0.14 -1.83
C LEU A 368 -10.32 -0.72 -1.58
N ILE A 369 -10.44 -1.30 -0.39
CA ILE A 369 -11.42 -2.33 -0.12
C ILE A 369 -12.07 -2.10 1.23
N LEU A 370 -13.40 -2.19 1.21
CA LEU A 370 -14.24 -2.25 2.39
C LEU A 370 -14.87 -3.64 2.42
N ARG A 371 -14.55 -4.38 3.48
CA ARG A 371 -14.96 -5.78 3.61
C ARG A 371 -16.42 -5.90 4.02
N ASN A 372 -17.06 -6.98 3.60
CA ASN A 372 -18.38 -7.39 4.12
C ASN A 372 -19.49 -6.34 3.92
N PHE A 373 -19.35 -5.48 2.90
CA PHE A 373 -20.30 -4.41 2.63
C PHE A 373 -21.66 -4.95 2.14
N PHE A 374 -21.65 -6.04 1.37
CA PHE A 374 -22.84 -6.71 0.84
C PHE A 374 -23.14 -8.04 1.57
N ASP A 375 -22.93 -8.07 2.89
CA ASP A 375 -23.29 -9.23 3.73
C ASP A 375 -24.81 -9.41 3.85
N ASP A 376 -25.58 -8.35 3.61
CA ASP A 376 -27.02 -8.36 3.45
C ASP A 376 -27.45 -7.90 2.04
N LEU A 377 -28.76 -7.93 1.78
CA LEU A 377 -29.38 -7.51 0.51
C LEU A 377 -30.25 -6.27 0.70
N ALA A 378 -29.97 -5.47 1.73
CA ALA A 378 -30.65 -4.21 1.98
C ALA A 378 -30.07 -3.09 1.11
N PHE A 379 -30.78 -1.97 1.10
CA PHE A 379 -30.23 -0.75 0.52
C PHE A 379 -29.28 -0.09 1.51
N HIS A 380 -28.10 0.26 1.01
CA HIS A 380 -27.14 1.10 1.71
C HIS A 380 -26.96 2.43 0.99
N GLN A 381 -26.94 3.51 1.74
CA GLN A 381 -26.52 4.82 1.26
C GLN A 381 -25.02 4.96 1.46
N ILE A 382 -24.31 5.38 0.42
CA ILE A 382 -22.87 5.56 0.45
C ILE A 382 -22.49 6.95 -0.04
N ALA A 383 -21.62 7.62 0.70
CA ALA A 383 -20.95 8.84 0.26
C ALA A 383 -19.43 8.64 0.20
N ILE A 384 -18.84 8.86 -0.97
CA ILE A 384 -17.40 8.73 -1.23
C ILE A 384 -16.83 10.13 -1.48
N ALA A 385 -16.03 10.65 -0.56
CA ALA A 385 -15.45 11.99 -0.63
C ALA A 385 -13.92 11.94 -0.69
N TYR A 386 -13.34 12.68 -1.64
CA TYR A 386 -11.90 12.69 -1.93
C TYR A 386 -11.34 14.11 -2.05
N ASN A 387 -10.13 14.35 -1.55
CA ASN A 387 -9.45 15.66 -1.69
C ASN A 387 -7.93 15.62 -1.90
N ALA A 388 -7.39 14.53 -2.46
CA ALA A 388 -5.96 14.24 -2.60
C ALA A 388 -5.19 13.99 -1.28
N GLN A 389 -5.65 14.49 -0.14
CA GLN A 389 -5.02 14.20 1.17
C GLN A 389 -5.68 13.02 1.88
N GLN A 390 -6.96 12.79 1.62
CA GLN A 390 -7.75 11.73 2.25
C GLN A 390 -8.88 11.27 1.33
N LEU A 391 -9.28 10.02 1.55
CA LEU A 391 -10.51 9.44 1.06
C LEU A 391 -11.38 9.08 2.25
N LYS A 392 -12.65 9.48 2.20
CA LYS A 392 -13.67 9.15 3.18
C LYS A 392 -14.81 8.39 2.51
N ILE A 393 -15.26 7.32 3.16
CA ILE A 393 -16.46 6.58 2.80
C ILE A 393 -17.39 6.58 4.00
N TYR A 394 -18.58 7.14 3.83
CA TYR A 394 -19.66 7.13 4.83
C TYR A 394 -20.73 6.13 4.40
N LEU A 395 -21.25 5.35 5.35
CA LEU A 395 -22.23 4.29 5.10
C LEU A 395 -23.46 4.48 5.97
N ASP A 396 -24.61 4.75 5.36
CA ASP A 396 -25.92 4.95 5.98
C ASP A 396 -26.04 6.13 6.97
N SER A 397 -24.98 6.43 7.73
CA SER A 397 -24.87 7.56 8.64
C SER A 397 -23.48 8.18 8.59
N VAL A 398 -23.35 9.42 9.06
CA VAL A 398 -22.05 10.09 9.16
C VAL A 398 -21.15 9.55 10.28
N GLU A 399 -21.71 8.75 11.18
CA GLU A 399 -20.97 8.09 12.26
C GLU A 399 -20.21 6.85 11.77
N ASN A 400 -20.78 6.13 10.80
CA ASN A 400 -20.16 4.97 10.18
C ASN A 400 -19.25 5.40 9.02
N ILE A 401 -18.04 5.83 9.39
CA ILE A 401 -17.06 6.43 8.49
C ILE A 401 -15.75 5.65 8.42
N TYR A 402 -15.29 5.43 7.19
CA TYR A 402 -13.97 4.90 6.89
C TYR A 402 -13.11 6.01 6.30
N THR A 403 -11.99 6.31 6.94
CA THR A 403 -11.05 7.34 6.49
C THR A 403 -9.70 6.73 6.17
N LEU A 404 -9.20 6.95 4.97
CA LEU A 404 -7.85 6.61 4.55
C LEU A 404 -7.06 7.88 4.28
N LYS A 405 -5.89 8.01 4.92
CA LYS A 405 -4.95 9.09 4.60
C LYS A 405 -4.20 8.74 3.32
N LEU A 406 -4.11 9.72 2.43
CA LEU A 406 -3.46 9.66 1.12
C LEU A 406 -2.46 10.82 1.00
N ASN A 407 -1.72 11.11 2.07
CA ASN A 407 -0.74 12.18 2.10
C ASN A 407 0.61 11.75 1.51
N SER A 408 1.59 12.66 1.48
CA SER A 408 2.93 12.37 0.95
C SER A 408 3.60 11.17 1.64
N GLU A 409 3.31 10.93 2.92
CA GLU A 409 3.79 9.75 3.68
C GLU A 409 3.19 8.44 3.14
N ALA A 410 1.88 8.42 2.90
CA ALA A 410 1.19 7.28 2.31
C ALA A 410 1.71 7.01 0.89
N ALA A 411 1.89 8.06 0.09
CA ALA A 411 2.48 7.96 -1.24
C ALA A 411 3.90 7.38 -1.21
N PHE A 412 4.73 7.82 -0.26
CA PHE A 412 6.07 7.28 -0.05
C PHE A 412 6.02 5.79 0.29
N PHE A 413 5.20 5.42 1.28
CA PHE A 413 5.01 4.03 1.66
C PHE A 413 4.58 3.15 0.47
N TRP A 414 3.58 3.58 -0.31
CA TRP A 414 3.12 2.81 -1.46
C TRP A 414 4.13 2.77 -2.59
N SER A 415 4.90 3.83 -2.82
CA SER A 415 5.98 3.82 -3.82
C SER A 415 7.05 2.78 -3.47
N ILE A 416 7.39 2.63 -2.19
CA ILE A 416 8.31 1.58 -1.72
C ILE A 416 7.67 0.21 -1.91
N LEU A 417 6.43 0.02 -1.48
CA LEU A 417 5.74 -1.26 -1.66
C LEU A 417 5.62 -1.65 -3.13
N TYR A 418 5.30 -0.70 -3.99
CA TYR A 418 5.24 -0.88 -5.44
C TYR A 418 6.62 -1.26 -6.02
N PHE A 419 7.68 -0.56 -5.60
CA PHE A 419 9.06 -0.92 -5.95
C PHE A 419 9.41 -2.34 -5.49
N MET A 420 8.89 -2.75 -4.33
CA MET A 420 9.03 -4.10 -3.79
C MET A 420 7.99 -5.09 -4.36
N GLY A 421 7.34 -4.75 -5.49
CA GLY A 421 6.40 -5.63 -6.21
C GLY A 421 5.12 -5.99 -5.46
N SER A 422 4.84 -5.31 -4.35
CA SER A 422 3.69 -5.61 -3.50
C SER A 422 2.40 -5.16 -4.18
N LYS A 423 1.55 -6.14 -4.52
CA LYS A 423 0.20 -5.93 -5.06
C LYS A 423 -0.83 -5.84 -3.94
N THR A 424 -0.49 -5.14 -2.85
CA THR A 424 -1.31 -5.12 -1.64
C THR A 424 -2.52 -4.23 -1.81
N PRO A 425 -3.73 -4.78 -1.74
CA PRO A 425 -4.90 -3.96 -1.51
C PRO A 425 -4.84 -3.35 -0.10
N ILE A 426 -5.62 -2.29 0.07
CA ILE A 426 -5.73 -1.57 1.33
C ILE A 426 -7.14 -1.74 1.87
N TYR A 427 -7.19 -2.31 3.07
CA TYR A 427 -8.42 -2.44 3.83
C TYR A 427 -8.73 -1.14 4.56
N MET A 428 -9.84 -0.52 4.19
CA MET A 428 -10.23 0.80 4.71
C MET A 428 -10.50 0.76 6.22
N ASP A 429 -10.95 -0.37 6.77
CA ASP A 429 -11.13 -0.63 8.21
C ASP A 429 -9.80 -0.73 8.98
N LYS A 430 -8.69 -0.99 8.29
CA LYS A 430 -7.34 -1.07 8.86
C LYS A 430 -6.56 0.24 8.71
N SER A 431 -7.20 1.36 8.37
CA SER A 431 -6.51 2.62 8.07
C SER A 431 -5.57 3.11 9.17
N LYS A 432 -5.92 2.90 10.45
CA LYS A 432 -5.04 3.21 11.60
C LYS A 432 -3.73 2.43 11.57
N PHE A 433 -3.78 1.14 11.20
CA PHE A 433 -2.60 0.30 11.06
C PHE A 433 -1.69 0.79 9.93
N TYR A 434 -2.28 1.13 8.78
CA TYR A 434 -1.50 1.68 7.66
C TYR A 434 -0.87 3.03 8.01
N ASN A 435 -1.60 3.95 8.66
CA ASN A 435 -1.05 5.21 9.13
C ASN A 435 0.14 5.00 10.08
N PHE A 436 0.05 4.01 10.97
CA PHE A 436 1.16 3.62 11.82
C PHE A 436 2.37 3.13 11.00
N LEU A 437 2.15 2.31 9.96
CA LEU A 437 3.24 1.86 9.09
C LEU A 437 3.90 3.00 8.31
N TYR A 438 3.11 3.92 7.73
CA TYR A 438 3.61 5.05 6.94
C TYR A 438 4.57 5.90 7.77
N HIS A 439 4.12 6.26 8.96
CA HIS A 439 4.88 7.03 9.94
C HIS A 439 6.17 6.32 10.36
N ASN A 440 6.07 5.06 10.79
CA ASN A 440 7.22 4.34 11.32
C ASN A 440 8.26 3.99 10.26
N LEU A 441 7.83 3.80 9.00
CA LEU A 441 8.76 3.59 7.88
C LEU A 441 9.67 4.81 7.67
N LEU A 442 9.15 6.01 7.86
CA LEU A 442 9.92 7.25 7.76
C LEU A 442 10.87 7.43 8.97
N PHE A 443 10.34 7.29 10.19
CA PHE A 443 11.02 7.78 11.39
C PHE A 443 11.85 6.74 12.17
N MET A 444 11.49 5.45 12.16
CA MET A 444 12.29 4.43 12.87
C MET A 444 13.75 4.34 12.37
N PRO A 445 14.05 4.45 11.06
CA PRO A 445 15.44 4.42 10.58
C PRO A 445 16.30 5.54 11.16
N PHE A 446 15.76 6.75 11.37
CA PHE A 446 16.47 7.82 12.08
C PHE A 446 16.83 7.42 13.50
N GLY A 447 15.88 6.80 14.23
CA GLY A 447 16.11 6.32 15.58
C GLY A 447 17.18 5.24 15.64
N PHE A 448 17.17 4.28 14.71
CA PHE A 448 18.18 3.24 14.60
C PHE A 448 19.58 3.81 14.31
N LEU A 449 19.71 4.70 13.33
CA LEU A 449 20.98 5.36 13.00
C LEU A 449 21.48 6.23 14.16
N LEU A 450 20.57 6.95 14.83
CA LEU A 450 20.88 7.72 16.02
C LEU A 450 21.42 6.83 17.16
N ALA A 451 20.83 5.65 17.38
CA ALA A 451 21.35 4.69 18.35
C ALA A 451 22.81 4.31 18.06
N LEU A 452 23.14 4.03 16.80
CA LEU A 452 24.50 3.70 16.37
C LEU A 452 25.47 4.88 16.60
N ILE A 453 25.06 6.09 16.24
CA ILE A 453 25.81 7.34 16.49
C ILE A 453 26.08 7.50 18.00
N LEU A 454 25.08 7.31 18.84
CA LEU A 454 25.20 7.49 20.29
C LEU A 454 26.09 6.43 20.96
N ILE A 455 26.12 5.19 20.46
CA ILE A 455 27.03 4.14 20.97
C ILE A 455 28.49 4.48 20.61
N MET A 456 28.72 5.09 19.44
CA MET A 456 30.06 5.45 18.96
C MET A 456 30.55 6.82 19.47
N SER A 457 29.65 7.64 20.00
CA SER A 457 29.93 9.00 20.48
C SER A 457 30.73 9.05 21.80
N PRO A 458 31.38 10.19 22.11
CA PRO A 458 32.13 10.36 23.36
C PRO A 458 31.24 10.15 24.60
N LYS A 459 31.78 9.52 25.66
CA LYS A 459 31.04 9.22 26.90
C LYS A 459 30.67 10.45 27.75
N LYS A 460 30.99 11.67 27.31
CA LYS A 460 30.66 12.90 28.07
C LYS A 460 29.14 13.10 28.07
N LYS A 461 28.53 13.21 29.26
CA LYS A 461 27.06 13.34 29.43
C LYS A 461 26.46 14.47 28.60
N MET A 462 27.10 15.64 28.56
CA MET A 462 26.60 16.80 27.80
C MET A 462 26.62 16.56 26.29
N SER A 463 27.68 15.98 25.75
CA SER A 463 27.74 15.63 24.32
C SER A 463 26.70 14.59 23.94
N PHE A 464 26.46 13.60 24.81
CA PHE A 464 25.40 12.62 24.61
C PHE A 464 24.01 13.29 24.55
N LEU A 465 23.70 14.15 25.53
CA LEU A 465 22.40 14.83 25.59
C LEU A 465 22.16 15.69 24.35
N LEU A 466 23.19 16.45 23.94
CA LEU A 466 23.10 17.34 22.79
C LEU A 466 22.91 16.57 21.48
N ILE A 467 23.66 15.48 21.26
CA ILE A 467 23.50 14.63 20.07
C ILE A 467 22.13 13.95 20.07
N PHE A 468 21.66 13.48 21.23
CA PHE A 468 20.35 12.85 21.34
C PHE A 468 19.23 13.84 20.99
N LEU A 469 19.22 15.02 21.61
CA LEU A 469 18.21 16.05 21.36
C LEU A 469 18.21 16.52 19.91
N LEU A 470 19.38 16.85 19.35
CA LEU A 470 19.49 17.27 17.95
C LEU A 470 19.08 16.15 16.99
N GLY A 471 19.53 14.92 17.25
CA GLY A 471 19.22 13.75 16.43
C GLY A 471 17.74 13.35 16.44
N THR A 472 16.98 13.73 17.46
CA THR A 472 15.52 13.52 17.51
C THR A 472 14.74 14.70 16.96
N ILE A 473 15.12 15.93 17.31
CA ILE A 473 14.33 17.14 17.02
C ILE A 473 14.53 17.58 15.57
N LEU A 474 15.78 17.64 15.10
CA LEU A 474 16.10 18.17 13.77
C LEU A 474 15.42 17.43 12.61
N PRO A 475 15.47 16.08 12.50
CA PRO A 475 14.82 15.39 11.40
C PRO A 475 13.30 15.53 11.49
N SER A 476 12.72 15.50 12.70
CA SER A 476 11.29 15.71 12.91
C SER A 476 10.85 17.08 12.38
N LEU A 477 11.53 18.15 12.79
CA LEU A 477 11.21 19.51 12.33
C LEU A 477 11.33 19.67 10.80
N ILE A 478 12.40 19.13 10.21
CA ILE A 478 12.64 19.26 8.76
C ILE A 478 11.57 18.50 7.97
N ILE A 479 11.34 17.22 8.30
CA ILE A 479 10.36 16.40 7.59
C ILE A 479 8.95 16.94 7.79
N GLU A 480 8.59 17.36 9.00
CA GLU A 480 7.28 17.94 9.27
C GLU A 480 7.06 19.24 8.48
N THR A 481 8.07 20.10 8.38
CA THR A 481 8.01 21.31 7.54
C THR A 481 7.77 20.93 6.08
N ILE A 482 8.47 19.91 5.57
CA ILE A 482 8.27 19.43 4.20
C ILE A 482 6.82 18.93 4.02
N LEU A 483 6.30 18.11 4.92
CA LEU A 483 4.93 17.58 4.85
C LEU A 483 3.88 18.70 4.88
N LEU A 484 4.07 19.74 5.70
CA LEU A 484 3.19 20.91 5.72
C LEU A 484 3.18 21.64 4.37
N LEU A 485 4.35 21.76 3.73
CA LEU A 485 4.49 22.42 2.43
C LEU A 485 3.97 21.57 1.27
N THR A 486 4.12 20.24 1.32
CA THR A 486 3.71 19.35 0.23
C THR A 486 2.22 19.04 0.27
N ASP A 487 1.67 18.80 1.47
CA ASP A 487 0.30 18.34 1.61
C ASP A 487 -0.72 19.49 1.67
N ASN A 488 -0.33 20.77 1.62
CA ASN A 488 -1.23 21.91 1.82
C ASN A 488 -2.13 21.75 3.07
N ALA A 489 -1.59 21.13 4.12
CA ALA A 489 -2.34 20.87 5.34
C ALA A 489 -2.55 22.18 6.11
N THR A 490 -3.75 22.74 6.04
CA THR A 490 -4.20 23.85 6.88
C THR A 490 -4.50 23.34 8.30
N GLY A 491 -3.48 22.90 9.05
CA GLY A 491 -3.70 22.26 10.36
C GLY A 491 -2.50 22.28 11.31
N ASN A 492 -2.69 23.01 12.42
CA ASN A 492 -1.98 23.05 13.71
C ASN A 492 -0.72 22.17 13.90
N LEU A 493 0.42 22.83 14.17
CA LEU A 493 1.69 22.22 14.59
C LEU A 493 1.57 21.25 15.79
N SER A 494 0.50 21.37 16.59
CA SER A 494 0.33 20.68 17.88
C SER A 494 0.07 19.18 17.79
N TYR A 495 -0.42 18.67 16.65
CA TYR A 495 -0.77 17.25 16.48
C TYR A 495 0.33 16.38 15.85
N LYS A 496 1.53 16.93 15.61
CA LYS A 496 2.53 16.28 14.75
C LYS A 496 3.94 16.14 15.35
N LEU A 497 4.10 16.29 16.66
CA LEU A 497 5.35 15.97 17.35
C LEU A 497 5.49 14.48 17.73
N LEU A 498 4.61 13.59 17.24
CA LEU A 498 4.68 12.13 17.46
C LEU A 498 5.96 11.50 16.86
N ASP A 499 6.60 12.19 15.93
CA ASP A 499 7.88 11.84 15.30
C ASP A 499 9.02 11.80 16.34
N ILE A 500 9.05 12.79 17.23
CA ILE A 500 10.12 12.93 18.24
C ILE A 500 10.13 11.73 19.20
N PRO A 501 9.00 11.35 19.85
CA PRO A 501 8.91 10.11 20.62
C PRO A 501 9.28 8.88 19.81
N THR A 502 8.88 8.80 18.53
CA THR A 502 9.19 7.64 17.68
C THR A 502 10.69 7.47 17.49
N ILE A 503 11.41 8.55 17.12
CA ILE A 503 12.86 8.54 16.94
C ILE A 503 13.57 8.29 18.28
N ALA A 504 13.10 8.95 19.35
CA ALA A 504 13.67 8.84 20.70
C ALA A 504 13.56 7.42 21.27
N ILE A 505 12.35 6.85 21.28
CA ILE A 505 12.07 5.51 21.79
C ILE A 505 12.85 4.47 20.98
N THR A 506 12.79 4.56 19.65
CA THR A 506 13.54 3.65 18.77
C THR A 506 15.04 3.72 19.07
N SER A 507 15.59 4.92 19.18
CA SER A 507 17.01 5.13 19.51
C SER A 507 17.40 4.53 20.86
N LEU A 508 16.59 4.76 21.90
CA LEU A 508 16.85 4.25 23.25
C LEU A 508 16.77 2.72 23.31
N ILE A 509 15.74 2.12 22.69
CA ILE A 509 15.56 0.65 22.64
C ILE A 509 16.75 0.01 21.92
N PHE A 510 17.08 0.46 20.71
CA PHE A 510 18.19 -0.12 19.95
C PHE A 510 19.53 0.06 20.66
N ARG A 511 19.75 1.21 21.30
CA ARG A 511 20.95 1.44 22.11
C ARG A 511 21.01 0.48 23.31
N ALA A 512 19.90 0.28 24.02
CA ALA A 512 19.83 -0.66 25.14
C ALA A 512 20.13 -2.10 24.69
N LEU A 513 19.46 -2.56 23.63
CA LEU A 513 19.66 -3.90 23.06
C LEU A 513 21.12 -4.14 22.64
N MET A 514 21.72 -3.17 21.96
CA MET A 514 23.11 -3.28 21.50
C MET A 514 24.10 -3.25 22.67
N THR A 515 23.90 -2.37 23.65
CA THR A 515 24.79 -2.30 24.83
C THR A 515 24.72 -3.55 25.71
N LEU A 516 23.56 -4.18 25.86
CA LEU A 516 23.41 -5.47 26.54
C LEU A 516 24.19 -6.58 25.83
N LYS A 517 24.12 -6.64 24.49
CA LYS A 517 24.86 -7.62 23.68
C LYS A 517 26.37 -7.42 23.76
N PHE A 518 26.84 -6.16 23.77
CA PHE A 518 28.25 -5.84 23.97
C PHE A 518 28.76 -6.25 25.35
N LYS A 519 27.99 -6.07 26.44
CA LYS A 519 28.39 -6.54 27.78
C LYS A 519 28.53 -8.06 27.86
N LYS A 520 27.62 -8.81 27.22
CA LYS A 520 27.63 -10.30 27.26
C LYS A 520 28.83 -10.91 26.52
N ASN A 521 29.34 -10.25 25.48
CA ASN A 521 30.53 -10.69 24.74
C ASN A 521 31.87 -10.26 25.38
N ILE A 522 31.83 -9.50 26.49
CA ILE A 522 33.02 -9.06 27.23
C ILE A 522 33.21 -9.88 28.54
N SER A 523 32.32 -10.82 28.88
CA SER A 523 32.63 -11.76 29.98
C SER A 523 33.65 -12.81 29.47
N PRO A 524 34.85 -12.92 30.06
CA PRO A 524 35.83 -13.88 29.62
C PRO A 524 35.33 -15.29 29.94
N ARG A 525 34.88 -16.03 28.91
CA ARG A 525 34.90 -17.50 28.96
C ARG A 525 36.37 -17.92 28.85
N PHE A 526 37.09 -17.83 29.96
CA PHE A 526 38.25 -18.64 30.35
C PHE A 526 38.64 -18.22 31.77
N LYS A 527 37.99 -18.85 32.74
CA LYS A 527 38.54 -19.11 34.07
C LYS A 527 38.06 -20.49 34.48
N LEU A 528 38.85 -21.49 34.11
CA LEU A 528 39.39 -22.55 34.95
C LEU A 528 40.40 -23.32 34.10
#